data_AF-A0A2S6H6N0-F1
#
_entry.id   AF-A0A2S6H6N0-F1
#
_cell.length_a   1.000
_cell.length_b   1.000
_cell.length_c   1.000
_cell.angle_alpha   90.00
_cell.angle_beta   90.00
_cell.angle_gamma   90.00
#
_symmetry.space_group_name_H-M   'P 1'
#
loop_
_entity.id
_entity.type
_entity.pdbx_description
1 polymer ?
#
loop_
_entity_poly.entity_id
_entity_poly.type
_entity_poly.pdbx_seq_one_letter_code
_entity_poly.pdbx_strand_id
1 'polypeptide(L)'
;MNTGLKQIIIGSLQGISRRKTGHMPHKPEQTLNNTETGMTKSKLIDILTKKRPHLERKQVESAVDCMIEHMSAALMSNDRIEIRGFGSFSLHYHPPVTGRNPRTGAELSLPARYSTHFKPGKELRRRVNKVPGCNGEVQPNTTERG
;
A
#
# COMPACT_ATOMS: atom_id res chain seq x y z
N MET A 1 35.87 -0.45 35.19
CA MET A 1 37.32 -0.33 35.42
C MET A 1 37.95 -1.69 35.17
N ASN A 2 39.07 -1.69 34.43
CA ASN A 2 39.95 -2.81 34.05
C ASN A 2 39.41 -3.87 33.07
N THR A 3 40.19 -4.40 32.12
CA THR A 3 41.28 -3.92 31.24
C THR A 3 41.58 -5.08 30.29
N GLY A 4 41.93 -4.78 29.04
CA GLY A 4 42.84 -5.63 28.26
C GLY A 4 42.21 -6.73 27.41
N LEU A 5 42.03 -6.43 26.12
CA LEU A 5 42.08 -7.45 25.07
C LEU A 5 43.12 -7.07 24.02
N LYS A 6 43.94 -8.07 23.72
CA LYS A 6 45.21 -8.01 23.01
C LYS A 6 45.03 -7.82 21.51
N GLN A 7 45.95 -7.04 20.95
CA GLN A 7 46.25 -6.94 19.52
C GLN A 7 47.06 -8.15 19.04
N ILE A 8 47.12 -8.33 17.69
CA ILE A 8 48.05 -9.09 16.81
C ILE A 8 47.33 -10.27 16.10
N ILE A 9 47.49 -10.59 14.79
CA ILE A 9 47.83 -9.93 13.50
C ILE A 9 47.79 -11.06 12.43
N ILE A 10 47.15 -10.80 11.29
CA ILE A 10 47.43 -11.20 9.88
C ILE A 10 47.51 -12.70 9.46
N GLY A 11 46.70 -13.08 8.46
CA GLY A 11 46.86 -14.30 7.66
C GLY A 11 46.04 -14.32 6.35
N SER A 12 46.69 -13.87 5.26
CA SER A 12 46.63 -14.25 3.83
C SER A 12 45.34 -14.74 3.11
N LEU A 13 44.94 -13.95 2.09
CA LEU A 13 44.55 -14.25 0.69
C LEU A 13 43.69 -15.49 0.36
N GLN A 14 42.55 -15.25 -0.30
CA GLN A 14 42.28 -15.68 -1.69
C GLN A 14 41.00 -15.00 -2.24
N GLY A 15 41.05 -14.59 -3.51
CA GLY A 15 40.08 -13.70 -4.13
C GLY A 15 38.67 -14.27 -4.27
N ILE A 16 37.69 -13.42 -3.96
CA ILE A 16 36.28 -13.62 -4.35
C ILE A 16 35.87 -12.43 -5.22
N SER A 17 35.63 -12.76 -6.48
CA SER A 17 35.05 -11.91 -7.50
C SER A 17 33.54 -11.73 -7.28
N ARG A 18 33.05 -10.52 -7.60
CA ARG A 18 31.64 -10.08 -7.71
C ARG A 18 30.93 -9.85 -6.36
N ARG A 19 30.26 -8.73 -6.10
CA ARG A 19 29.39 -7.93 -6.97
C ARG A 19 29.47 -6.46 -6.56
N LYS A 20 29.39 -5.54 -7.53
CA LYS A 20 29.00 -4.14 -7.32
C LYS A 20 27.81 -4.13 -6.35
N THR A 21 28.00 -3.57 -5.17
CA THR A 21 26.88 -3.12 -4.35
C THR A 21 26.21 -2.04 -5.16
N GLY A 22 25.05 -2.36 -5.73
CA GLY A 22 24.19 -1.37 -6.34
C GLY A 22 23.87 -0.36 -5.27
N HIS A 23 24.44 0.84 -5.41
CA HIS A 23 23.92 2.03 -4.78
C HIS A 23 22.45 2.13 -5.22
N MET A 24 21.53 1.75 -4.34
CA MET A 24 20.12 2.03 -4.56
C MET A 24 19.98 3.55 -4.53
N PRO A 25 19.35 4.19 -5.53
CA PRO A 25 19.07 5.61 -5.43
C PRO A 25 18.20 5.80 -4.18
N HIS A 26 18.74 6.53 -3.21
CA HIS A 26 17.95 7.06 -2.10
C HIS A 26 16.79 7.84 -2.73
N LYS A 27 15.56 7.43 -2.44
CA LYS A 27 14.36 8.20 -2.76
C LYS A 27 14.58 9.61 -2.18
N PRO A 28 14.32 10.70 -2.94
CA PRO A 28 14.55 12.04 -2.40
C PRO A 28 13.74 12.20 -1.12
N GLU A 29 14.47 12.46 -0.04
CA GLU A 29 13.92 12.88 1.24
C GLU A 29 13.33 14.27 1.02
N GLN A 30 12.04 14.31 0.72
CA GLN A 30 11.31 15.56 0.57
C GLN A 30 10.97 16.05 1.98
N THR A 31 11.68 17.09 2.42
CA THR A 31 11.22 17.98 3.49
C THR A 31 9.91 18.60 3.02
N LEU A 32 8.77 18.07 3.47
CA LEU A 32 7.46 18.54 3.03
C LEU A 32 6.88 19.52 4.04
N ASN A 33 6.81 20.77 3.61
CA ASN A 33 5.87 21.76 4.13
C ASN A 33 4.47 21.12 4.11
N ASN A 34 3.76 21.16 5.24
CA ASN A 34 2.41 20.62 5.37
C ASN A 34 1.42 21.42 4.48
N THR A 35 1.29 21.08 3.20
CA THR A 35 0.14 21.47 2.36
C THR A 35 0.02 20.59 1.09
N GLU A 36 -1.11 19.87 1.00
CA GLU A 36 -1.82 19.48 -0.23
C GLU A 36 -1.43 18.25 -1.10
N THR A 37 -0.68 17.27 -0.61
CA THR A 37 -0.37 16.04 -1.40
C THR A 37 -1.38 14.90 -1.26
N GLY A 38 -2.50 15.11 -0.55
CA GLY A 38 -3.52 14.09 -0.29
C GLY A 38 -4.82 14.28 -1.07
N MET A 39 -5.45 13.18 -1.49
CA MET A 39 -6.82 13.21 -1.99
C MET A 39 -7.79 13.14 -0.81
N THR A 40 -8.49 14.23 -0.52
CA THR A 40 -9.49 14.32 0.57
C THR A 40 -10.92 14.31 0.01
N LYS A 41 -11.92 14.05 0.87
CA LYS A 41 -13.35 14.14 0.50
C LYS A 41 -13.68 15.52 -0.10
N SER A 42 -13.24 16.60 0.54
CA SER A 42 -13.49 17.97 0.07
C SER A 42 -12.90 18.20 -1.33
N LYS A 43 -11.65 17.75 -1.57
CA LYS A 43 -11.01 17.85 -2.88
C LYS A 43 -11.73 17.02 -3.95
N LEU A 44 -12.31 15.87 -3.59
CA LEU A 44 -13.16 15.07 -4.48
C LEU A 44 -14.40 15.84 -4.89
N ILE A 45 -15.11 16.43 -3.91
CA ILE A 45 -16.32 17.24 -4.17
C ILE A 45 -16.00 18.43 -5.07
N ASP A 46 -14.89 19.14 -4.82
CA ASP A 46 -14.47 20.26 -5.64
C ASP A 46 -14.21 19.85 -7.09
N ILE A 47 -13.51 18.73 -7.30
CA ILE A 47 -13.23 18.20 -8.64
C ILE A 47 -14.52 17.78 -9.34
N LEU A 48 -15.44 17.11 -8.64
CA LEU A 48 -16.71 16.66 -9.19
C LEU A 48 -17.61 17.84 -9.59
N THR A 49 -17.71 18.85 -8.72
CA THR A 49 -18.49 20.07 -8.98
C THR A 49 -17.95 20.81 -10.20
N LYS A 50 -16.62 20.97 -10.32
CA LYS A 50 -15.98 21.60 -11.50
C LYS A 50 -16.24 20.83 -12.79
N LYS A 51 -16.25 19.48 -12.73
CA LYS A 51 -16.53 18.63 -13.91
C LYS A 51 -18.00 18.56 -14.28
N ARG A 52 -18.91 18.85 -13.34
CA ARG A 52 -20.36 18.78 -13.51
C ARG A 52 -21.00 20.10 -13.06
N PRO A 53 -20.80 21.19 -13.83
CA PRO A 53 -21.24 22.53 -13.43
C PRO A 53 -22.77 22.70 -13.34
N HIS A 54 -23.54 21.74 -13.87
CA HIS A 54 -25.00 21.72 -13.77
C HIS A 54 -25.53 21.14 -12.44
N LEU A 55 -24.66 20.58 -11.61
CA LEU A 55 -25.03 20.06 -10.29
C LEU A 55 -24.66 21.08 -9.22
N GLU A 56 -25.55 21.29 -8.26
CA GLU A 56 -25.22 22.10 -7.10
C GLU A 56 -24.21 21.38 -6.22
N ARG A 57 -23.26 22.13 -5.64
CA ARG A 57 -22.24 21.57 -4.73
C ARG A 57 -22.86 20.70 -3.64
N LYS A 58 -23.96 21.15 -3.04
CA LYS A 58 -24.67 20.43 -1.97
C LYS A 58 -25.21 19.06 -2.43
N GLN A 59 -25.68 18.97 -3.68
CA GLN A 59 -26.13 17.71 -4.26
C GLN A 59 -24.96 16.75 -4.47
N VAL A 60 -23.81 17.26 -4.94
CA VAL A 60 -22.59 16.46 -5.10
C VAL A 60 -22.09 15.95 -3.75
N GLU A 61 -22.06 16.80 -2.73
CA GLU A 61 -21.66 16.43 -1.38
C GLU A 61 -22.57 15.33 -0.81
N SER A 62 -23.89 15.53 -0.87
CA SER A 62 -24.86 14.54 -0.42
C SER A 62 -24.74 13.20 -1.16
N ALA A 63 -24.49 13.22 -2.47
CA ALA A 63 -24.29 12.01 -3.25
C ALA A 63 -23.02 11.25 -2.84
N VAL A 64 -21.92 11.96 -2.54
CA VAL A 64 -20.67 11.35 -2.06
C VAL A 64 -20.88 10.74 -0.68
N ASP A 65 -21.58 11.44 0.22
CA ASP A 65 -21.91 10.92 1.55
C ASP A 65 -22.76 9.65 1.48
N CYS A 66 -23.84 9.69 0.71
CA CYS A 66 -24.72 8.55 0.48
C CYS A 66 -23.94 7.34 -0.07
N MET A 67 -23.03 7.56 -1.03
CA MET A 67 -22.17 6.49 -1.56
C MET A 67 -21.29 5.86 -0.47
N ILE A 68 -20.62 6.67 0.36
CA ILE A 68 -19.74 6.17 1.43
C ILE A 68 -20.54 5.40 2.48
N GLU A 69 -21.74 5.90 2.83
CA GLU A 69 -22.65 5.25 3.76
C GLU A 69 -23.09 3.88 3.25
N HIS A 70 -23.56 3.78 2.02
CA HIS A 70 -23.96 2.49 1.42
C HIS A 70 -22.80 1.50 1.31
N MET A 71 -21.58 1.97 0.99
CA MET A 71 -20.39 1.12 1.01
C MET A 71 -20.08 0.61 2.42
N SER A 72 -20.22 1.47 3.44
CA SER A 72 -19.98 1.08 4.82
C SER A 72 -21.01 0.05 5.29
N ALA A 73 -22.28 0.27 4.99
CA ALA A 73 -23.37 -0.65 5.30
C ALA A 73 -23.18 -2.03 4.66
N ALA A 74 -22.80 -2.09 3.38
CA ALA A 74 -22.51 -3.35 2.69
C ALA A 74 -21.37 -4.11 3.39
N LEU A 75 -20.29 -3.42 3.77
CA LEU A 75 -19.19 -4.06 4.49
C LEU A 75 -19.63 -4.56 5.87
N MET A 76 -20.43 -3.80 6.61
CA MET A 76 -20.97 -4.23 7.91
C MET A 76 -21.81 -5.51 7.81
N SER A 77 -22.54 -5.69 6.71
CA SER A 77 -23.29 -6.91 6.39
C SER A 77 -22.42 -8.06 5.88
N ASN A 78 -21.09 -7.90 5.86
CA ASN A 78 -20.12 -8.84 5.29
C ASN A 78 -20.28 -9.05 3.77
N ASP A 79 -20.88 -8.08 3.08
CA ASP A 79 -21.03 -8.11 1.63
C ASP A 79 -19.77 -7.63 0.92
N ARG A 80 -19.53 -8.17 -0.27
CA ARG A 80 -18.43 -7.76 -1.15
C ARG A 80 -18.87 -6.61 -2.05
N ILE A 81 -18.09 -5.53 -2.06
CA ILE A 81 -18.29 -4.40 -2.97
C ILE A 81 -17.38 -4.56 -4.18
N GLU A 82 -17.93 -4.47 -5.39
CA GLU A 82 -17.17 -4.50 -6.63
C GLU A 82 -17.47 -3.26 -7.49
N ILE A 83 -16.41 -2.52 -7.83
CA ILE A 83 -16.46 -1.37 -8.73
C ILE A 83 -15.60 -1.69 -9.95
N ARG A 84 -16.24 -2.06 -11.07
CA ARG A 84 -15.55 -2.41 -12.32
C ARG A 84 -14.62 -1.27 -12.75
N GLY A 85 -13.40 -1.62 -13.17
CA GLY A 85 -12.37 -0.65 -13.53
C GLY A 85 -11.63 -0.01 -12.35
N PHE A 86 -12.10 -0.18 -11.11
CA PHE A 86 -11.42 0.31 -9.91
C PHE A 86 -10.88 -0.84 -9.06
N GLY A 87 -11.75 -1.73 -8.59
CA GLY A 87 -11.37 -2.85 -7.72
C GLY A 87 -12.53 -3.39 -6.91
N SER A 88 -12.21 -4.20 -5.90
CA SER A 88 -13.21 -4.74 -4.97
C SER A 88 -12.77 -4.63 -3.52
N PHE A 89 -13.73 -4.38 -2.64
CA PHE A 89 -13.55 -4.39 -1.19
C PHE A 89 -14.21 -5.63 -0.60
N SER A 90 -13.53 -6.28 0.34
CA SER A 90 -14.01 -7.44 1.06
C SER A 90 -13.55 -7.38 2.50
N LEU A 91 -14.35 -7.87 3.45
CA LEU A 91 -13.88 -8.09 4.80
C LEU A 91 -13.04 -9.35 4.90
N HIS A 92 -12.01 -9.30 5.74
CA HIS A 92 -11.23 -10.46 6.15
C HIS A 92 -11.32 -10.58 7.67
N TYR A 93 -11.74 -11.75 8.14
CA TYR A 93 -11.80 -12.08 9.56
C TYR A 93 -10.43 -12.55 10.04
N HIS A 94 -9.93 -11.91 11.09
CA HIS A 94 -8.75 -12.34 11.83
C HIS A 94 -9.22 -13.01 13.12
N PRO A 95 -8.91 -14.30 13.34
CA PRO A 95 -9.20 -14.96 14.60
C PRO A 95 -8.39 -14.32 15.74
N PRO A 96 -8.81 -14.50 17.01
CA PRO A 96 -8.04 -14.03 18.14
C PRO A 96 -6.69 -14.78 18.18
N VAL A 97 -5.61 -14.04 18.43
CA VAL A 97 -4.25 -14.61 18.48
C VAL A 97 -3.60 -14.19 19.79
N THR A 98 -3.08 -15.18 20.52
CA THR A 98 -2.21 -14.95 21.68
C THR A 98 -0.76 -15.03 21.23
N GLY A 99 -0.03 -13.93 21.40
CA GLY A 99 1.39 -13.82 21.08
C GLY A 99 2.21 -13.42 22.29
N ARG A 100 3.53 -13.30 22.09
CA ARG A 100 4.45 -12.71 23.06
C ARG A 100 5.12 -11.49 22.47
N ASN A 101 5.30 -10.46 23.30
CA ASN A 101 6.03 -9.27 22.89
C ASN A 101 7.51 -9.65 22.60
N PRO A 102 8.03 -9.42 21.37
CA PRO A 102 9.40 -9.80 21.02
C PRO A 102 10.47 -9.15 21.91
N ARG A 103 10.16 -7.99 22.51
CA ARG A 103 11.09 -7.23 23.35
C ARG A 103 11.03 -7.62 24.82
N THR A 104 9.87 -8.03 25.35
CA THR A 104 9.67 -8.23 26.80
C THR A 104 9.23 -9.65 27.18
N GLY A 105 8.84 -10.49 26.22
CA GLY A 105 8.32 -11.83 26.47
C GLY A 105 6.92 -11.88 27.09
N ALA A 106 6.35 -10.73 27.48
CA ALA A 106 5.02 -10.64 28.06
C ALA A 106 3.95 -11.13 27.08
N GLU A 107 2.94 -11.80 27.61
CA GLU A 107 1.80 -12.31 26.85
C GLU A 107 0.92 -11.16 26.35
N LEU A 108 0.54 -11.22 25.07
CA LEU A 108 -0.33 -10.25 24.41
C LEU A 108 -1.45 -10.99 23.72
N SER A 109 -2.69 -10.76 24.16
CA SER A 109 -3.88 -11.30 23.51
C SER A 109 -4.47 -10.25 22.57
N LEU A 110 -4.56 -10.58 21.28
CA LEU A 110 -5.26 -9.77 20.29
C LEU A 110 -6.66 -10.37 20.08
N PRO A 111 -7.74 -9.59 20.29
CA PRO A 111 -9.09 -10.07 20.04
C PRO A 111 -9.33 -10.30 18.56
N ALA A 112 -10.38 -11.08 18.26
CA ALA A 112 -10.87 -11.25 16.91
C ALA A 112 -11.24 -9.89 16.30
N ARG A 113 -10.91 -9.69 15.02
CA ARG A 113 -11.20 -8.42 14.33
C ARG A 113 -11.43 -8.62 12.85
N TYR A 114 -12.16 -7.69 12.24
CA TYR A 114 -12.29 -7.59 10.80
C TYR A 114 -11.33 -6.54 10.26
N SER A 115 -10.72 -6.83 9.12
CA SER A 115 -9.98 -5.84 8.32
C SER A 115 -10.60 -5.74 6.94
N THR A 116 -10.75 -4.52 6.42
CA THR A 116 -11.11 -4.30 5.03
C THR A 116 -9.91 -4.60 4.13
N HIS A 117 -10.11 -5.45 3.14
CA HIS A 117 -9.10 -5.77 2.14
C HIS A 117 -9.55 -5.22 0.78
N PHE A 118 -8.71 -4.39 0.17
CA PHE A 118 -8.94 -3.84 -1.16
C PHE A 118 -8.11 -4.60 -2.20
N LYS A 119 -8.78 -5.15 -3.21
CA LYS A 119 -8.15 -5.76 -4.38
C LYS A 119 -8.22 -4.77 -5.56
N PRO A 120 -7.11 -4.13 -5.97
CA PRO A 120 -7.12 -3.22 -7.10
C PRO A 120 -7.35 -3.98 -8.40
N GLY A 121 -8.29 -3.47 -9.23
CA GLY A 121 -8.64 -4.05 -10.52
C GLY A 121 -7.54 -3.89 -11.57
N LYS A 122 -7.62 -4.67 -12.65
CA LYS A 122 -6.64 -4.66 -13.76
C LYS A 122 -6.45 -3.26 -14.35
N GLU A 123 -7.54 -2.51 -14.52
CA GLU A 123 -7.52 -1.15 -15.05
C GLU A 123 -6.76 -0.19 -14.14
N LEU A 124 -7.08 -0.18 -12.84
CA LEU A 124 -6.41 0.66 -11.86
C LEU A 124 -4.90 0.34 -11.79
N ARG A 125 -4.54 -0.95 -11.70
CA ARG A 125 -3.13 -1.38 -11.71
C ARG A 125 -2.41 -0.90 -12.96
N ARG A 126 -3.03 -1.03 -14.14
CA ARG A 126 -2.44 -0.57 -15.40
C ARG A 126 -2.22 0.94 -15.39
N ARG A 127 -3.19 1.74 -14.91
CA ARG A 127 -3.05 3.21 -14.86
C ARG A 127 -1.97 3.65 -13.87
N VAL A 128 -1.89 3.00 -12.71
CA VAL A 128 -0.88 3.30 -11.68
C VAL A 128 0.53 2.90 -12.16
N ASN A 129 0.67 1.78 -12.87
CA ASN A 129 1.97 1.31 -13.36
C ASN A 129 2.41 2.01 -14.66
N LYS A 130 1.50 2.71 -15.37
CA LYS A 130 1.80 3.49 -16.59
C LYS A 130 2.44 4.86 -16.31
N VAL A 131 2.82 5.15 -15.07
CA VAL A 131 3.62 6.34 -14.74
C VAL A 131 4.90 6.32 -15.61
N PRO A 132 5.25 7.41 -16.31
CA PRO A 132 6.37 7.44 -17.24
C PRO A 132 7.67 7.07 -16.50
N GLY A 133 8.26 5.93 -16.86
CA GLY A 133 9.50 5.41 -16.26
C GLY A 133 9.60 3.89 -16.14
N CYS A 134 8.48 3.15 -16.18
CA CYS A 134 8.51 1.68 -16.12
C CYS A 134 7.65 1.04 -17.23
N ASN A 135 8.19 1.01 -18.45
CA ASN A 135 7.65 0.17 -19.52
C ASN A 135 8.02 -1.30 -19.26
N GLY A 136 7.35 -1.92 -18.30
CA GLY A 136 7.33 -3.37 -18.16
C GLY A 136 6.28 -3.97 -19.09
N GLU A 137 6.59 -4.04 -20.38
CA GLU A 137 5.90 -4.96 -21.28
C GLU A 137 6.18 -6.39 -20.79
N VAL A 138 5.25 -6.97 -20.05
CA VAL A 138 5.27 -8.42 -19.83
C VAL A 138 4.66 -9.04 -21.08
N GLN A 139 5.52 -9.44 -22.02
CA GLN A 139 5.12 -10.36 -23.08
C GLN A 139 4.70 -11.69 -22.42
N PRO A 140 3.55 -12.28 -22.78
CA PRO A 140 3.24 -13.64 -22.36
C PRO A 140 4.25 -14.58 -23.04
N ASN A 141 5.06 -15.27 -22.24
CA ASN A 141 5.90 -16.36 -22.74
C ASN A 141 4.99 -17.50 -23.22
N THR A 142 4.70 -17.52 -24.51
CA THR A 142 4.26 -18.73 -25.20
C THR A 142 5.47 -19.65 -25.35
N THR A 143 5.63 -20.61 -24.45
CA THR A 143 6.42 -21.80 -24.74
C THR A 143 5.46 -22.89 -25.19
N GLU A 144 5.14 -22.85 -26.49
CA GLU A 144 4.84 -24.06 -27.25
C GLU A 144 6.17 -24.73 -27.61
N ARG A 145 6.29 -26.01 -27.24
CA ARG A 145 7.16 -27.06 -27.80
C ARG A 145 6.74 -28.31 -27.01
N GLY A 146 6.10 -29.30 -27.62
CA GLY A 146 6.60 -30.06 -28.75
C GLY A 146 7.12 -31.36 -28.19
#